data_AF-A0A225VBD1-F1
#
_entry.id   AF-A0A225VBD1-F1
#
_cell.length_a   1.000
_cell.length_b   1.000
_cell.length_c   1.000
_cell.angle_alpha   90.00
_cell.angle_beta   90.00
_cell.angle_gamma   90.00
#
_symmetry.space_group_name_H-M   'P 1'
#
loop_
_entity.id
_entity.type
_entity.pdbx_description
1 polymer ?
#
loop_
_entity_poly.entity_id
_entity_poly.type
_entity_poly.pdbx_seq_one_letter_code
_entity_poly.pdbx_strand_id
1 'polypeptide(L)'
;MLTLRPYVNFATLGMFDEKASISDRKNWWEKFTNMSVQVRDWRGQLPKHVQSSWMNLSAEFRREYLKSRTSEPERYFMMRQKSSESALDYFYHLNGAAIKAGIKYRKSKKEREEHIKRFLKNMKDAQLKVVMRKQRFKDLEDLVYVQRCCRRRV
;
A
#
# COMPACT_ATOMS: atom_id res chain seq x y z
N MET A 1 -2.62 14.70 -22.95
CA MET A 1 -3.48 13.70 -22.30
C MET A 1 -2.98 12.31 -22.73
N LEU A 2 -2.33 11.56 -21.84
CA LEU A 2 -1.93 10.17 -22.07
C LEU A 2 -2.13 9.39 -20.76
N THR A 3 -3.37 9.00 -20.48
CA THR A 3 -3.73 8.13 -19.36
C THR A 3 -4.00 6.73 -19.88
N LEU A 4 -2.95 5.91 -19.97
CA LEU A 4 -3.11 4.46 -20.06
C LEU A 4 -2.00 3.78 -19.25
N ARG A 5 -2.29 3.46 -17.99
CA ARG A 5 -1.55 2.47 -17.22
C ARG A 5 -2.38 1.19 -17.20
N PRO A 6 -2.03 0.13 -17.96
CA PRO A 6 -2.63 -1.16 -17.72
C PRO A 6 -2.12 -1.63 -16.36
N TYR A 7 -3.01 -1.66 -15.37
CA TYR A 7 -2.73 -2.23 -14.05
C TYR A 7 -2.44 -3.72 -14.25
N VAL A 8 -1.16 -4.11 -14.29
CA VAL A 8 -0.81 -5.51 -14.01
C VAL A 8 -1.04 -5.70 -12.51
N ASN A 9 -2.03 -6.52 -12.18
CA ASN A 9 -2.37 -6.82 -10.80
C ASN A 9 -1.14 -7.43 -10.10
N PHE A 10 -0.67 -6.81 -9.01
CA PHE A 10 0.48 -7.32 -8.23
C PHE A 10 0.29 -8.78 -7.79
N ALA A 11 -0.96 -9.23 -7.59
CA ALA A 11 -1.28 -10.61 -7.25
C ALA A 11 -1.03 -11.62 -8.38
N THR A 12 -1.09 -11.22 -9.66
CA THR A 12 -0.71 -12.10 -10.79
C THR A 12 0.81 -12.15 -11.00
N LEU A 13 1.56 -11.27 -10.33
CA LEU A 13 3.00 -11.17 -10.42
C LEU A 13 3.75 -11.83 -9.24
N GLY A 14 3.09 -12.69 -8.47
CA GLY A 14 3.57 -13.30 -7.21
C GLY A 14 4.89 -14.08 -7.25
N MET A 15 5.59 -14.08 -8.39
CA MET A 15 6.86 -14.76 -8.62
C MET A 15 7.91 -13.87 -9.30
N PHE A 16 7.67 -12.57 -9.50
CA PHE A 16 8.62 -11.73 -10.23
C PHE A 16 9.83 -11.42 -9.35
N ASP A 17 10.85 -12.29 -9.40
CA ASP A 17 12.10 -12.13 -8.68
C ASP A 17 13.29 -11.92 -9.64
N GLU A 18 14.09 -10.87 -9.38
CA GLU A 18 15.39 -10.65 -10.03
C GLU A 18 16.32 -11.85 -9.79
N LYS A 19 16.14 -12.53 -8.65
CA LYS A 19 16.89 -13.72 -8.22
C LYS A 19 16.18 -15.04 -8.54
N ALA A 20 15.08 -15.01 -9.30
CA ALA A 20 14.30 -16.20 -9.62
C ALA A 20 15.14 -17.31 -10.25
N SER A 21 14.73 -18.57 -10.06
CA SER A 21 15.36 -19.73 -10.71
C SER A 21 15.20 -19.67 -12.24
N ILE A 22 16.02 -20.39 -13.00
CA ILE A 22 15.92 -20.41 -14.47
C ILE A 22 14.53 -20.86 -14.95
N SER A 23 13.91 -21.81 -14.24
CA SER A 23 12.55 -22.30 -14.55
C SER A 23 11.51 -21.19 -14.38
N ASP A 24 11.58 -20.46 -13.28
CA ASP A 24 10.69 -19.34 -13.00
C ASP A 24 10.87 -18.21 -14.02
N ARG A 25 12.11 -17.92 -14.41
CA ARG A 25 12.42 -16.93 -15.46
C ARG A 25 11.79 -17.29 -16.79
N LYS A 26 11.80 -18.57 -17.18
CA LYS A 26 11.17 -19.05 -18.44
C LYS A 26 9.65 -18.89 -18.42
N ASN A 27 9.00 -19.33 -17.35
CA ASN A 27 7.55 -19.14 -17.16
C ASN A 27 7.16 -17.65 -17.20
N TRP A 28 7.98 -16.81 -16.57
CA TRP A 28 7.82 -15.37 -16.64
C TRP A 28 8.01 -14.78 -18.02
N TRP A 29 9.01 -15.26 -18.75
CA TRP A 29 9.29 -14.80 -20.10
C TRP A 29 8.09 -15.04 -21.02
N GLU A 30 7.49 -16.23 -20.94
CA GLU A 30 6.26 -16.58 -21.69
C GLU A 30 5.09 -15.67 -21.32
N LYS A 31 4.89 -15.39 -20.02
CA LYS A 31 3.87 -14.44 -19.57
C LYS A 31 4.15 -13.02 -20.06
N PHE A 32 5.40 -12.58 -19.95
CA PHE A 32 5.87 -11.25 -20.35
C PHE A 32 5.65 -10.99 -21.84
N THR A 33 5.98 -11.95 -22.71
CA THR A 33 5.71 -11.84 -24.16
C THR A 33 4.22 -11.75 -24.49
N ASN A 34 3.37 -12.25 -23.59
CA ASN A 34 1.92 -12.28 -23.72
C ASN A 34 1.21 -11.11 -22.99
N MET A 35 1.93 -10.24 -22.25
CA MET A 35 1.31 -9.22 -21.38
C MET A 35 0.61 -8.10 -22.15
N SER A 36 1.28 -7.45 -23.11
CA SER A 36 0.65 -6.52 -24.05
C SER A 36 1.64 -5.99 -25.10
N VAL A 37 1.12 -5.39 -26.18
CA VAL A 37 1.91 -4.66 -27.18
C VAL A 37 2.74 -3.55 -26.51
N GLN A 38 2.17 -2.82 -25.55
CA GLN A 38 2.83 -1.71 -24.86
C GLN A 38 4.08 -2.15 -24.07
N VAL A 39 4.04 -3.32 -23.43
CA VAL A 39 5.20 -3.86 -22.70
C VAL A 39 6.33 -4.24 -23.66
N ARG A 40 5.98 -4.76 -24.85
CA ARG A 40 6.96 -5.09 -25.90
C ARG A 40 7.58 -3.83 -26.50
N ASP A 41 6.77 -2.81 -26.78
CA ASP A 41 7.24 -1.53 -27.32
C ASP A 41 8.13 -0.78 -26.32
N TRP A 42 7.78 -0.82 -25.03
CA TRP A 42 8.64 -0.29 -23.95
C TRP A 42 9.98 -1.02 -23.88
N ARG A 43 9.98 -2.36 -23.92
CA ARG A 43 11.24 -3.13 -23.94
C ARG A 43 12.10 -2.76 -25.15
N GLY A 44 11.48 -2.51 -26.30
CA GLY A 44 12.15 -2.07 -27.52
C GLY A 44 12.92 -0.75 -27.36
N GLN A 45 12.50 0.11 -26.43
CA GLN A 45 13.15 1.40 -26.13
C GLN A 45 14.36 1.27 -25.20
N LEU A 46 14.55 0.13 -24.53
CA LEU A 46 15.66 -0.08 -23.60
C LEU A 46 16.98 -0.40 -24.35
N PRO A 47 18.15 -0.08 -23.78
CA PRO A 47 19.44 -0.50 -24.34
C PRO A 47 19.56 -2.02 -24.50
N LYS A 48 20.29 -2.49 -25.51
CA LYS A 48 20.46 -3.93 -25.79
C LYS A 48 21.03 -4.72 -24.60
N HIS A 49 21.97 -4.14 -23.86
CA HIS A 49 22.58 -4.76 -22.67
C HIS A 49 21.60 -4.92 -21.48
N VAL A 50 20.55 -4.09 -21.44
CA VAL A 50 19.45 -4.23 -20.48
C VAL A 50 18.51 -5.33 -20.96
N GLN A 51 18.15 -5.34 -22.24
CA GLN A 51 17.25 -6.32 -22.85
C GLN A 51 17.74 -7.77 -22.75
N SER A 52 19.06 -7.99 -22.74
CA SER A 52 19.69 -9.32 -22.72
C SER A 52 19.96 -9.86 -21.31
N SER A 53 19.90 -9.02 -20.28
CA SER A 53 20.10 -9.43 -18.88
C SER A 53 18.75 -9.53 -18.19
N TRP A 54 18.37 -10.72 -17.74
CA TRP A 54 17.15 -10.92 -16.94
C TRP A 54 17.12 -9.99 -15.74
N MET A 55 18.24 -9.86 -15.03
CA MET A 55 18.36 -9.01 -13.85
C MET A 55 18.08 -7.54 -14.18
N ASN A 56 18.67 -7.02 -15.26
CA ASN A 56 18.51 -5.61 -15.62
C ASN A 56 17.11 -5.34 -16.19
N LEU A 57 16.64 -6.20 -17.12
CA LEU A 57 15.30 -6.08 -17.70
C LEU A 57 14.22 -6.18 -16.62
N SER A 58 14.39 -7.06 -15.64
CA SER A 58 13.41 -7.22 -14.57
C SER A 58 13.40 -6.04 -13.59
N ALA A 59 14.55 -5.48 -13.25
CA ALA A 59 14.63 -4.25 -12.45
C ALA A 59 13.94 -3.06 -13.14
N GLU A 60 14.17 -2.89 -14.44
CA GLU A 60 13.53 -1.86 -15.28
C GLU A 60 12.01 -2.05 -15.34
N PHE A 61 11.56 -3.29 -15.53
CA PHE A 61 10.13 -3.61 -15.60
C PHE A 61 9.43 -3.35 -14.27
N ARG A 62 10.08 -3.73 -13.16
CA ARG A 62 9.65 -3.35 -11.80
C ARG A 62 9.48 -1.85 -11.70
N ARG A 63 10.48 -1.07 -12.09
CA ARG A 63 10.42 0.39 -11.96
C ARG A 63 9.28 1.02 -12.76
N GLU A 64 9.09 0.59 -14.00
CA GLU A 64 8.12 1.19 -14.92
C GLU A 64 6.68 0.75 -14.62
N TYR A 65 6.45 -0.56 -14.51
CA TYR A 65 5.12 -1.14 -14.45
C TYR A 65 4.71 -1.51 -13.03
N LEU A 66 5.65 -1.91 -12.20
CA LEU A 66 5.41 -2.25 -10.79
C LEU A 66 5.75 -1.05 -9.93
N LYS A 67 4.99 0.05 -10.11
CA LYS A 67 5.08 1.25 -9.26
C LYS A 67 5.50 0.85 -7.86
N SER A 68 6.67 1.36 -7.46
CA SER A 68 7.33 1.18 -6.17
C SER A 68 6.37 0.70 -5.10
N ARG A 69 6.72 -0.37 -4.39
CA ARG A 69 6.15 -0.67 -3.08
C ARG A 69 6.14 0.65 -2.30
N THR A 70 4.98 1.31 -2.22
CA THR A 70 4.80 2.56 -1.49
C THR A 70 5.57 2.44 -0.19
N SER A 71 6.45 3.39 0.12
CA SER A 71 7.27 3.24 1.34
C SER A 71 6.35 3.05 2.54
N GLU A 72 6.78 2.37 3.60
CA GLU A 72 5.90 2.16 4.76
C GLU A 72 5.30 3.47 5.30
N PRO A 73 6.06 4.60 5.37
CA PRO A 73 5.46 5.90 5.65
C PRO A 73 4.39 6.30 4.64
N GLU A 74 4.64 6.20 3.35
CA GLU A 74 3.69 6.57 2.29
C GLU A 74 2.40 5.72 2.38
N ARG A 75 2.53 4.41 2.63
CA ARG A 75 1.40 3.51 2.91
C ARG A 75 0.58 4.03 4.06
N TYR A 76 1.22 4.35 5.18
CA TYR A 76 0.56 4.89 6.36
C TYR A 76 -0.17 6.22 6.06
N PHE A 77 0.49 7.16 5.37
CA PHE A 77 -0.07 8.48 5.10
C PHE A 77 -1.25 8.44 4.11
N MET A 78 -1.22 7.53 3.14
CA MET A 78 -2.26 7.38 2.11
C MET A 78 -3.40 6.41 2.48
N MET A 79 -3.25 5.62 3.56
CA MET A 79 -4.23 4.59 3.91
C MET A 79 -5.63 5.17 4.20
N ARG A 80 -6.66 4.57 3.58
CA ARG A 80 -8.09 4.91 3.77
C ARG A 80 -8.93 3.68 4.05
N GLN A 81 -10.04 3.86 4.75
CA GLN A 81 -10.97 2.77 5.04
C GLN A 81 -11.59 2.23 3.73
N LYS A 82 -11.50 0.93 3.52
CA LYS A 82 -12.14 0.18 2.43
C LYS A 82 -13.66 0.13 2.66
N SER A 83 -14.44 -0.04 1.58
CA SER A 83 -15.90 -0.20 1.68
C SER A 83 -16.32 -1.45 2.45
N SER A 84 -15.51 -2.51 2.39
CA SER A 84 -15.84 -3.82 2.96
C SER A 84 -15.34 -4.02 4.39
N GLU A 85 -14.56 -3.09 4.95
CA GLU A 85 -13.97 -3.26 6.29
C GLU A 85 -14.68 -2.39 7.33
N SER A 86 -14.82 -2.92 8.55
CA SER A 86 -15.39 -2.16 9.66
C SER A 86 -14.45 -1.02 10.09
N ALA A 87 -14.96 -0.07 10.87
CA ALA A 87 -14.12 0.99 11.43
C ALA A 87 -13.03 0.43 12.36
N LEU A 88 -13.33 -0.68 13.05
CA LEU A 88 -12.38 -1.34 13.94
C LEU A 88 -11.26 -2.04 13.16
N ASP A 89 -11.59 -2.74 12.09
CA ASP A 89 -10.59 -3.40 11.24
C ASP A 89 -9.66 -2.37 10.60
N TYR A 90 -10.24 -1.28 10.10
CA TYR A 90 -9.47 -0.14 9.58
C TYR A 90 -8.52 0.44 10.65
N PHE A 91 -8.99 0.59 11.89
CA PHE A 91 -8.16 1.06 13.00
C PHE A 91 -6.97 0.12 13.24
N TYR A 92 -7.17 -1.19 13.25
CA TYR A 92 -6.07 -2.16 13.42
C TYR A 92 -5.10 -2.18 12.23
N HIS A 93 -5.60 -2.08 11.00
CA HIS A 93 -4.76 -1.96 9.82
C HIS A 93 -3.90 -0.69 9.85
N LEU A 94 -4.48 0.44 10.25
CA LEU A 94 -3.77 1.71 10.39
C LEU A 94 -2.70 1.65 11.49
N ASN A 95 -3.01 1.01 12.62
CA ASN A 95 -2.04 0.74 13.69
C ASN A 95 -0.85 -0.08 13.17
N GLY A 96 -1.13 -1.14 12.41
CA GLY A 96 -0.09 -1.97 11.79
C GLY A 96 0.80 -1.18 10.83
N ALA A 97 0.21 -0.32 10.00
CA ALA A 97 0.96 0.55 9.10
C ALA A 97 1.79 1.61 9.84
N ALA A 98 1.27 2.18 10.93
CA ALA A 98 2.01 3.12 11.75
C ALA A 98 3.26 2.49 12.38
N ILE A 99 3.15 1.25 12.87
CA ILE A 99 4.29 0.49 13.40
C ILE A 99 5.35 0.31 12.32
N LYS A 100 4.96 -0.13 11.12
CA LYS A 100 5.88 -0.34 9.99
C LYS A 100 6.51 0.97 9.51
N ALA A 101 5.78 2.07 9.59
CA ALA A 101 6.26 3.41 9.26
C ALA A 101 7.13 4.05 10.37
N GLY A 102 7.33 3.38 11.52
CA GLY A 102 8.12 3.90 12.63
C GLY A 102 7.43 4.99 13.45
N ILE A 103 6.12 5.17 13.30
CA ILE A 103 5.33 6.17 14.03
C ILE A 103 5.16 5.71 15.47
N LYS A 104 5.66 6.48 16.45
CA LYS A 104 5.64 6.09 17.86
C LYS A 104 4.36 6.55 18.56
N TYR A 105 3.20 6.34 17.94
CA TYR A 105 1.89 6.77 18.46
C TYR A 105 1.54 6.21 19.85
N ARG A 106 2.18 5.11 20.30
CA ARG A 106 2.02 4.63 21.67
C ARG A 106 2.86 5.40 22.69
N LYS A 107 3.99 5.99 22.30
CA LYS A 107 4.95 6.65 23.21
C LYS A 107 4.90 8.18 23.11
N SER A 108 4.70 8.72 21.91
CA SER A 108 4.64 10.16 21.63
C SER A 108 3.20 10.65 21.64
N LYS A 109 2.89 11.59 22.54
CA LYS A 109 1.58 12.25 22.58
C LYS A 109 1.23 12.93 21.26
N LYS A 110 2.19 13.68 20.69
CA LYS A 110 2.01 14.38 19.41
C LYS A 110 1.67 13.42 18.27
N GLU A 111 2.46 12.34 18.11
CA GLU A 111 2.21 11.37 17.05
C GLU A 111 0.91 10.59 17.28
N ARG A 112 0.51 10.36 18.54
CA ARG A 112 -0.77 9.75 18.88
C ARG A 112 -1.95 10.59 18.42
N GLU A 113 -1.93 11.88 18.75
CA GLU A 113 -2.97 12.82 18.32
C GLU A 113 -3.07 12.88 16.79
N GLU A 114 -1.94 12.95 16.10
CA GLU A 114 -1.88 12.93 14.63
C GLU A 114 -2.38 11.60 14.05
N HIS A 115 -2.05 10.48 14.68
CA HIS A 115 -2.50 9.15 14.29
C HIS A 115 -4.02 9.00 14.40
N ILE A 116 -4.61 9.42 15.54
CA ILE A 116 -6.06 9.40 15.74
C ILE A 116 -6.75 10.37 14.76
N LYS A 117 -6.21 11.59 14.58
CA LYS A 117 -6.73 12.53 13.57
C LYS A 117 -6.74 11.92 12.17
N ARG A 118 -5.70 11.15 11.81
CA ARG A 118 -5.62 10.45 10.52
C ARG A 118 -6.69 9.37 10.39
N PHE A 119 -6.85 8.55 11.43
CA PHE A 119 -7.94 7.57 11.50
C PHE A 119 -9.30 8.24 11.25
N LEU A 120 -9.61 9.32 11.98
CA LEU A 120 -10.87 10.06 11.84
C LEU A 120 -11.04 10.69 10.46
N LYS A 121 -9.96 11.22 9.86
CA LYS A 121 -10.00 11.82 8.52
C LYS A 121 -10.42 10.79 7.48
N ASN A 122 -9.83 9.61 7.52
CA ASN A 122 -9.88 8.62 6.46
C ASN A 122 -10.87 7.46 6.71
N MET A 123 -11.54 7.45 7.86
CA MET A 123 -12.72 6.62 8.17
C MET A 123 -13.91 7.01 7.28
N LYS A 124 -14.90 6.13 7.09
CA LYS A 124 -16.11 6.39 6.29
C LYS A 124 -17.33 6.76 7.13
N ASP A 125 -17.47 6.20 8.34
CA ASP A 125 -18.63 6.46 9.21
C ASP A 125 -18.65 7.92 9.70
N ALA A 126 -19.48 8.74 9.06
CA ALA A 126 -19.62 10.16 9.37
C ALA A 126 -20.19 10.41 10.77
N GLN A 127 -21.11 9.56 11.25
CA GLN A 127 -21.70 9.71 12.57
C GLN A 127 -20.67 9.39 13.67
N LEU A 128 -19.86 8.34 13.47
CA LEU A 128 -18.78 8.00 14.38
C LEU A 128 -17.71 9.09 14.43
N LYS A 129 -17.38 9.70 13.28
CA LYS A 129 -16.49 10.88 13.24
C LYS A 129 -17.00 12.02 14.11
N VAL A 130 -18.30 12.31 14.08
CA VAL A 130 -18.89 13.39 14.89
C VAL A 130 -18.77 13.08 16.38
N VAL A 131 -19.11 11.86 16.79
CA VAL A 131 -18.99 11.43 18.20
C VAL A 131 -17.54 11.56 18.67
N MET A 132 -16.59 11.04 17.90
CA MET A 132 -15.18 11.03 18.27
C MET A 132 -14.51 12.41 18.22
N ARG A 133 -14.95 13.33 17.37
CA ARG A 133 -14.39 14.70 17.30
C ARG A 133 -14.63 15.52 18.56
N LYS A 134 -15.61 15.16 19.39
CA LYS A 134 -15.87 15.81 20.68
C LYS A 134 -14.81 15.46 21.72
N GLN A 135 -14.06 14.38 21.53
CA GLN A 135 -13.03 13.93 22.46
C GLN A 135 -11.72 14.70 22.25
N ARG A 136 -11.08 15.09 23.35
CA ARG A 136 -9.71 15.64 23.33
C ARG A 136 -8.71 14.52 23.58
N PHE A 137 -8.08 14.05 22.51
CA PHE A 137 -7.06 13.01 22.60
C PHE A 137 -5.77 13.56 23.21
N LYS A 138 -5.29 12.96 24.30
CA LYS A 138 -4.12 13.35 25.10
C LYS A 138 -3.26 12.17 25.55
N ASP A 139 -3.81 10.98 25.76
CA ASP A 139 -3.12 9.85 26.40
C ASP A 139 -3.42 8.50 25.70
N LEU A 140 -3.03 7.37 26.33
CA LEU A 140 -3.26 6.03 25.77
C LEU A 140 -4.71 5.57 25.93
N GLU A 141 -5.44 6.07 26.92
CA GLU A 141 -6.87 5.74 27.12
C GLU A 141 -7.72 6.21 25.94
N ASP A 142 -7.27 7.24 25.22
CA ASP A 142 -7.90 7.66 24.00
C ASP A 142 -7.90 6.61 22.88
N LEU A 143 -6.84 5.80 22.78
CA LEU A 143 -6.81 4.69 21.83
C LEU A 143 -7.79 3.60 22.25
N VAL A 144 -7.91 3.33 23.55
CA VAL A 144 -8.88 2.39 24.11
C VAL A 144 -10.31 2.89 23.88
N TYR A 145 -10.55 4.20 24.05
CA TYR A 145 -11.81 4.85 23.74
C TYR A 145 -12.18 4.67 22.27
N VAL A 146 -11.26 4.94 21.34
CA VAL A 146 -11.47 4.74 19.90
C VAL A 146 -11.86 3.29 19.62
N GLN A 147 -11.11 2.32 20.17
CA GLN A 147 -11.38 0.89 20.01
C GLN A 147 -12.76 0.49 20.54
N ARG A 148 -13.16 0.99 21.72
CA ARG A 148 -14.48 0.72 22.31
C ARG A 148 -15.61 1.31 21.47
N CYS A 149 -15.47 2.54 21.00
CA CYS A 149 -16.44 3.19 20.13
C CYS A 149 -16.61 2.45 18.80
N CYS A 150 -15.51 1.98 18.21
CA CYS A 150 -15.56 1.17 16.99
C CYS A 150 -16.20 -0.22 17.21
N ARG A 151 -16.09 -0.81 18.41
CA ARG A 151 -16.71 -2.10 18.74
C ARG A 151 -18.22 -2.04 18.95
N ARG A 152 -18.74 -0.95 19.53
CA ARG A 152 -20.16 -0.82 19.92
C ARG A 152 -21.15 -0.61 18.77
N ARG A 153 -20.69 -0.62 17.51
CA ARG A 153 -21.51 -0.36 16.31
C ARG A 153 -21.47 -1.49 15.28
N VAL A 154 -21.03 -2.69 15.69
CA VAL A 154 -21.18 -3.92 14.90
C VAL A 154 -22.51 -4.57 15.27
#